data_AF-A0AAW5NUE7-F1
#
_entry.id   AF-A0AAW5NUE7-F1
#
_cell.length_a   1.000
_cell.length_b   1.000
_cell.length_c   1.000
_cell.angle_alpha   90.00
_cell.angle_beta   90.00
_cell.angle_gamma   90.00
#
_symmetry.space_group_name_H-M   'P 1'
#
loop_
_entity.id
_entity.type
_entity.pdbx_description
1 polymer ?
#
loop_
_entity_poly.entity_id
_entity_poly.type
_entity_poly.pdbx_seq_one_letter_code
_entity_poly.pdbx_strand_id
1 'polypeptide(L)' 'MKKHIGISLFFMGCFLSLSATNYLVATNGDDSNAGTLDKPFVTLQEAQSKALPGDIEE' A
#
# COMPACT_ATOMS: atom_id res chain seq x y z
N MET A 1 -16.34 -1.02 -36.16
CA MET A 1 -16.08 -0.08 -35.04
C MET A 1 -15.85 -0.77 -33.69
N LYS A 2 -16.54 -1.88 -33.38
CA LYS A 2 -16.40 -2.62 -32.09
C LYS A 2 -15.01 -3.24 -31.81
N LYS A 3 -14.24 -3.57 -32.86
CA LYS A 3 -12.91 -4.21 -32.77
C LYS A 3 -11.77 -3.33 -32.22
N HIS A 4 -11.93 -2.00 -32.23
CA HIS A 4 -10.91 -1.08 -31.70
C HIS A 4 -11.18 -0.65 -30.25
N ILE A 5 -12.41 -0.84 -29.76
CA ILE A 5 -12.77 -0.54 -28.36
C ILE A 5 -11.95 -1.39 -27.39
N GLY A 6 -11.82 -2.70 -27.65
CA GLY A 6 -11.08 -3.60 -26.75
C GLY A 6 -9.59 -3.26 -26.69
N ILE A 7 -9.00 -2.90 -27.84
CA ILE A 7 -7.59 -2.48 -27.92
C ILE A 7 -7.38 -1.16 -27.20
N SER A 8 -8.28 -0.18 -27.38
CA SER A 8 -8.19 1.11 -26.69
C SER A 8 -8.35 0.99 -25.17
N LEU A 9 -9.22 0.10 -24.69
CA LEU A 9 -9.37 -0.17 -23.25
C LEU A 9 -8.13 -0.86 -22.67
N PHE A 10 -7.54 -1.80 -23.42
CA PHE A 10 -6.31 -2.48 -23.02
C PHE A 10 -5.15 -1.50 -22.81
N PHE A 11 -4.92 -0.60 -23.77
CA PHE A 11 -3.86 0.42 -23.65
C PHE A 11 -4.13 1.44 -22.54
N MET A 12 -5.40 1.79 -22.26
CA MET A 12 -5.75 2.68 -21.15
C MET A 12 -5.38 2.08 -19.78
N GLY A 13 -5.50 0.75 -19.62
CA GLY A 13 -5.15 0.05 -18.37
C GLY A 13 -3.64 0.04 -18.08
N CYS A 14 -2.78 0.16 -19.09
CA CYS A 14 -1.32 0.12 -18.92
C CYS A 14 -0.75 1.36 -18.20
N PHE A 15 -1.53 2.43 -18.03
CA PHE A 15 -1.09 3.67 -17.39
C PHE A 15 -1.55 3.81 -15.93
N LEU A 16 -2.19 2.79 -15.36
CA LEU A 16 -2.55 2.79 -13.95
C LEU A 16 -1.28 2.68 -13.10
N SER A 17 -0.96 3.73 -12.35
CA SER A 17 0.12 3.70 -11.35
C SER A 17 -0.38 3.04 -10.08
N LEU A 18 0.33 2.01 -9.61
CA LEU A 18 0.06 1.35 -8.34
C LEU A 18 0.96 1.97 -7.27
N SER A 19 0.40 2.28 -6.10
CA SER A 19 1.14 2.78 -4.94
C SER A 19 1.06 1.76 -3.83
N ALA A 20 2.16 1.60 -3.10
CA ALA A 20 2.26 0.77 -1.91
C ALA A 20 2.78 1.62 -0.74
N THR A 21 2.36 1.26 0.46
CA THR A 21 2.75 1.92 1.72
C THR A 21 3.69 0.99 2.50
N ASN A 22 4.72 1.57 3.10
CA ASN A 22 5.59 0.84 4.03
C ASN A 22 5.24 1.27 5.45
N TYR A 23 4.80 0.33 6.27
CA TYR A 23 4.50 0.54 7.69
C TYR A 23 5.66 0.09 8.56
N LEU A 24 6.11 0.98 9.43
CA LEU A 24 7.27 0.75 10.29
C LEU A 24 6.86 0.35 11.71
N VAL A 25 7.56 -0.63 12.26
CA VAL A 25 7.37 -1.18 13.60
C VAL A 25 8.67 -1.07 14.40
N ALA A 26 8.60 -0.46 15.57
CA ALA A 26 9.73 -0.31 16.46
C ALA A 26 9.35 -0.64 17.90
N THR A 27 10.28 -1.24 18.65
CA THR A 27 10.05 -1.64 20.06
C THR A 27 9.78 -0.46 21.00
N ASN A 28 10.07 0.77 20.57
CA ASN A 28 9.79 2.03 21.26
C ASN A 28 8.70 2.87 20.57
N GLY A 29 7.94 2.27 19.65
CA GLY A 29 6.82 2.92 18.96
C GLY A 29 5.54 2.97 19.79
N ASP A 30 4.42 3.23 19.11
CA ASP A 30 3.07 3.29 19.70
C ASP A 30 2.03 2.86 18.66
N ASP A 31 1.09 1.99 19.01
CA ASP A 31 0.07 1.48 18.07
C ASP A 31 -0.99 2.54 17.71
N SER A 32 -1.02 3.67 18.41
CA SER A 32 -1.79 4.85 18.02
C SER A 32 -1.11 5.71 16.95
N ASN A 33 0.15 5.41 16.58
CA ASN A 33 0.86 6.11 15.53
C ASN A 33 0.35 5.72 14.12
N ALA A 34 0.94 6.32 13.09
CA ALA A 34 0.60 6.04 11.69
C ALA A 34 1.49 4.95 11.05
N GLY A 35 2.48 4.43 11.76
CA GLY A 35 3.46 3.48 11.20
C GLY A 35 4.44 4.12 10.22
N THR A 36 4.80 5.39 10.43
CA THR A 36 5.81 6.08 9.60
C THR A 36 7.17 6.09 10.28
N LEU A 37 8.21 6.57 9.58
CA LEU A 37 9.58 6.58 10.12
C LEU A 37 9.71 7.37 11.42
N ASP A 38 9.02 8.52 11.50
CA ASP A 38 9.03 9.38 12.68
C ASP A 38 8.08 8.86 13.79
N LYS A 39 7.09 8.04 13.41
CA LYS A 39 6.01 7.55 14.28
C LYS A 39 5.68 6.10 13.93
N PRO A 40 6.54 5.14 14.33
CA PRO A 40 6.32 3.73 14.06
C PRO A 40 5.25 3.14 15.00
N PHE A 41 4.65 2.03 14.57
CA PHE A 41 3.84 1.17 15.44
C PHE A 41 4.73 0.45 16.46
N VAL A 42 4.14 -0.12 17.52
CA VAL A 42 4.87 -0.96 18.48
C VAL A 42 4.66 -2.45 18.21
N THR A 43 3.55 -2.84 17.58
CA THR A 43 3.28 -4.23 17.21
C THR A 43 3.17 -4.44 15.71
N LEU A 44 3.63 -5.62 15.27
CA LEU A 44 3.40 -6.11 13.90
C LEU A 44 1.91 -6.32 13.63
N GLN A 45 1.13 -6.66 14.65
CA GLN A 45 -0.28 -6.95 14.51
C GLN A 45 -1.10 -5.70 14.18
N GLU A 46 -0.75 -4.53 14.75
CA GLU A 46 -1.37 -3.26 14.35
C GLU A 46 -0.99 -2.90 12.91
N ALA A 47 0.29 -3.03 12.53
CA ALA A 47 0.74 -2.79 11.15
C ALA A 47 -0.03 -3.66 10.13
N GLN A 48 -0.19 -4.95 10.42
CA GLN A 48 -0.97 -5.89 9.59
C GLN A 48 -2.46 -5.55 9.51
N SER A 49 -3.02 -4.93 10.54
CA SER A 49 -4.42 -4.49 10.51
C SER A 49 -4.65 -3.32 9.55
N LYS A 50 -3.59 -2.56 9.23
CA LYS A 50 -3.62 -1.40 8.31
C LYS A 50 -3.16 -1.74 6.90
N ALA A 51 -2.25 -2.72 6.77
CA ALA A 51 -1.66 -3.09 5.50
C ALA A 51 -2.73 -3.59 4.50
N LEU A 52 -2.64 -3.08 3.27
CA LEU A 52 -3.39 -3.59 2.14
C LEU A 52 -2.50 -4.50 1.27
N PRO A 53 -3.08 -5.35 0.41
CA PRO A 53 -2.28 -6.14 -0.52
C PRO A 53 -1.36 -5.27 -1.38
N GLY A 54 -0.06 -5.51 -1.28
CA GLY A 54 0.98 -4.72 -1.95
C GLY A 54 1.77 -3.80 -1.02
N ASP A 55 1.25 -3.50 0.17
CA ASP A 55 1.97 -2.81 1.24
C ASP A 55 3.03 -3.71 1.89
N ILE A 56 3.99 -3.09 2.58
CA ILE A 56 5.08 -3.77 3.28
C ILE A 56 5.06 -3.38 4.77
N GLU A 57 5.37 -4.34 5.63
CA GLU A 57 5.56 -4.17 7.07
C GLU A 57 7.06 -4.36 7.38
N GLU A 58 7.71 -3.38 8.02
CA GLU A 58 9.15 -3.40 8.33
C GLU A 58 9.47 -3.03 9.78
#